data_AF-A0A7W9MTF5-F1
#
_entry.id   AF-A0A7W9MTF5-F1
#
_cell.length_a   1.000
_cell.length_b   1.000
_cell.length_c   1.000
_cell.angle_alpha   90.00
_cell.angle_beta   90.00
_cell.angle_gamma   90.00
#
_symmetry.space_group_name_H-M   'P 1'
#
loop_
_entity.id
_entity.type
_entity.pdbx_description
1 polymer ?
#
loop_
_entity_poly.entity_id
_entity_poly.type
_entity_poly.pdbx_seq_one_letter_code
_entity_poly.pdbx_strand_id
1 'polypeptide(L)'
;MIANAGPQLQHTPFVVDRLRVLMKDDPSIVAATGLHESRESTQTMVKELAAAGIPSIAATLTADTMVDTSRLYFQISPQNRREAAVAAAYLNQLMTKGQDAFGHRLTRRARLYKSTDPKDTYSQNLAADLQESLARHGVAVTTTSIRPDGQGADGLDAERAGRDACDAQGEAVLYAARGLVDFQAFLDGITDRCPKQPPYILAGDDVTKHVAERTVSAANRAVPYQYLSLAIAPELGGAGSPAAANFYQRLTELFNYEGDPERSRTLDGHAALSYDAGYSAVLAVRFLAENNIAISSATLWPALLSITDDAGQQRRYEGVTGTIDFGGRIDQRVPVNKPVYIVTFEKGRATAKDNLVCGGPADRESTLTKPWCPIDQ
;
A
#
# COMPACT_ATOMS: atom_id res chain seq x y z
N MET A 1 -13.34 3.58 -20.24
CA MET A 1 -13.03 2.16 -20.55
C MET A 1 -12.58 1.47 -19.27
N ILE A 2 -12.99 0.21 -19.06
CA ILE A 2 -12.40 -0.68 -18.04
C ILE A 2 -11.69 -1.79 -18.80
N ALA A 3 -10.44 -2.10 -18.43
CA ALA A 3 -9.63 -3.10 -19.12
C ALA A 3 -9.01 -4.06 -18.11
N ASN A 4 -9.17 -5.36 -18.37
CA ASN A 4 -8.48 -6.42 -17.62
C ASN A 4 -7.34 -6.96 -18.49
N ALA A 5 -6.09 -6.74 -18.07
CA ALA A 5 -4.90 -7.22 -18.78
C ALA A 5 -4.50 -8.67 -18.40
N GLY A 6 -5.37 -9.38 -17.68
CA GLY A 6 -5.15 -10.76 -17.23
C GLY A 6 -4.18 -10.87 -16.05
N PRO A 7 -3.94 -12.11 -15.57
CA PRO A 7 -2.98 -12.40 -14.52
C PRO A 7 -1.62 -11.80 -14.85
N GLN A 8 -1.03 -11.12 -13.87
CA GLN A 8 0.27 -10.45 -14.00
C GLN A 8 0.40 -9.56 -15.26
N LEU A 9 -0.71 -9.02 -15.78
CA LEU A 9 -0.75 -8.15 -16.95
C LEU A 9 -0.22 -8.79 -18.24
N GLN A 10 -0.33 -10.12 -18.38
CA GLN A 10 0.15 -10.86 -19.56
C GLN A 10 -0.45 -10.39 -20.90
N HIS A 11 -1.59 -9.68 -20.89
CA HIS A 11 -2.25 -9.12 -22.08
C HIS A 11 -2.01 -7.63 -22.27
N THR A 12 -0.96 -7.05 -21.66
CA THR A 12 -0.56 -5.64 -21.86
C THR A 12 -0.54 -5.20 -23.33
N PRO A 13 0.11 -5.92 -24.27
CA PRO A 13 0.16 -5.49 -25.67
C PRO A 13 -1.24 -5.33 -26.28
N PHE A 14 -2.13 -6.29 -26.03
CA PHE A 14 -3.51 -6.25 -26.52
C PHE A 14 -4.30 -5.05 -25.98
N VAL A 15 -4.18 -4.79 -24.67
CA VAL A 15 -4.89 -3.67 -24.03
C VAL A 15 -4.40 -2.33 -24.58
N VAL A 16 -3.09 -2.16 -24.72
CA VAL A 16 -2.49 -0.90 -25.20
C VAL A 16 -2.79 -0.67 -26.67
N ASP A 17 -2.76 -1.71 -27.51
CA ASP A 17 -3.14 -1.58 -28.92
C ASP A 17 -4.61 -1.21 -29.08
N ARG A 18 -5.50 -1.79 -28.27
CA ARG A 18 -6.91 -1.40 -28.29
C ARG A 18 -7.11 0.05 -27.83
N LEU A 19 -6.34 0.48 -26.84
CA LEU A 19 -6.36 1.85 -26.33
C LEU A 19 -5.89 2.85 -27.40
N ARG A 20 -4.82 2.53 -28.14
CA ARG A 20 -4.34 3.35 -29.27
C ARG A 20 -5.39 3.52 -30.36
N VAL A 21 -6.19 2.49 -30.65
CA VAL A 21 -7.31 2.60 -31.59
C VAL A 21 -8.38 3.53 -31.05
N LEU A 22 -8.79 3.33 -29.79
CA LEU A 22 -9.82 4.15 -29.16
C LEU A 22 -9.43 5.63 -29.08
N MET A 23 -8.17 5.94 -28.78
CA MET A 23 -7.68 7.33 -28.71
C MET A 23 -7.71 8.06 -30.06
N LYS A 24 -7.67 7.34 -31.19
CA LYS A 24 -7.83 7.95 -32.52
C LYS A 24 -9.27 8.40 -32.75
N ASP A 25 -10.22 7.64 -32.23
CA ASP A 25 -11.66 7.90 -32.38
C ASP A 25 -12.17 8.86 -31.28
N ASP A 26 -11.56 8.82 -30.10
CA ASP A 26 -11.93 9.61 -28.92
C ASP A 26 -10.69 10.27 -28.27
N PRO A 27 -10.39 11.54 -28.62
CA PRO A 27 -9.27 12.28 -28.05
C PRO A 27 -9.50 12.70 -26.60
N SER A 28 -10.67 12.42 -25.99
CA SER A 28 -10.93 12.70 -24.57
C SER A 28 -10.30 11.67 -23.63
N ILE A 29 -9.76 10.58 -24.16
CA ILE A 29 -8.98 9.60 -23.41
C ILE A 29 -7.59 10.16 -23.11
N VAL A 30 -7.40 10.68 -21.90
CA VAL A 30 -6.20 11.46 -21.52
C VAL A 30 -5.30 10.81 -20.47
N ALA A 31 -5.75 9.76 -19.79
CA ALA A 31 -4.97 9.04 -18.78
C ALA A 31 -5.48 7.61 -18.57
N ALA A 32 -4.61 6.78 -17.99
CA ALA A 32 -4.96 5.51 -17.39
C ALA A 32 -4.81 5.61 -15.86
N THR A 33 -5.77 5.06 -15.12
CA THR A 33 -5.71 4.93 -13.66
C THR A 33 -5.86 3.47 -13.27
N GLY A 34 -5.33 3.10 -12.11
CA GLY A 34 -5.32 1.73 -11.60
C GLY A 34 -3.92 1.16 -11.63
N LEU A 35 -3.76 -0.03 -12.21
CA LEU A 35 -2.58 -0.89 -12.06
C LEU A 35 -2.52 -1.53 -10.67
N HIS A 36 -2.19 -2.82 -10.66
CA HIS A 36 -2.16 -3.63 -9.47
C HIS A 36 -0.79 -4.28 -9.35
N GLU A 37 -0.22 -4.20 -8.14
CA GLU A 37 1.07 -4.75 -7.74
C GLU A 37 2.29 -4.12 -8.41
N SER A 38 3.29 -3.81 -7.58
CA SER A 38 4.62 -3.47 -8.08
C SER A 38 5.31 -4.74 -8.55
N ARG A 39 5.37 -4.93 -9.87
CA ARG A 39 6.03 -6.04 -10.56
C ARG A 39 6.68 -5.56 -11.84
N GLU A 40 7.60 -6.36 -12.37
CA GLU A 40 8.23 -6.10 -13.68
C GLU A 40 7.18 -5.99 -14.82
N SER A 41 6.13 -6.83 -14.80
CA SER A 41 5.07 -6.74 -15.81
C SER A 41 4.28 -5.44 -15.73
N THR A 42 4.09 -4.90 -14.52
CA THR A 42 3.48 -3.57 -14.33
C THR A 42 4.38 -2.46 -14.84
N GLN A 43 5.70 -2.57 -14.66
CA GLN A 43 6.64 -1.64 -15.28
C GLN A 43 6.55 -1.69 -16.81
N THR A 44 6.39 -2.87 -17.40
CA THR A 44 6.16 -3.03 -18.84
C THR A 44 4.87 -2.33 -19.29
N MET A 45 3.75 -2.52 -18.57
CA MET A 45 2.50 -1.81 -18.84
C MET A 45 2.68 -0.28 -18.79
N VAL A 46 3.39 0.24 -17.79
CA VAL A 46 3.69 1.67 -17.67
C VAL A 46 4.52 2.18 -18.84
N LYS A 47 5.53 1.42 -19.28
CA LYS A 47 6.35 1.78 -20.46
C LYS A 47 5.50 1.82 -21.73
N GLU A 48 4.62 0.85 -21.93
CA GLU A 48 3.76 0.79 -23.12
C GLU A 48 2.70 1.90 -23.15
N LEU A 49 2.09 2.22 -22.01
CA LEU A 49 1.20 3.38 -21.86
C LEU A 49 1.94 4.68 -22.16
N ALA A 50 3.15 4.84 -21.62
CA ALA A 50 3.97 6.01 -21.86
C ALA A 50 4.40 6.14 -23.32
N ALA A 51 4.73 5.03 -23.99
CA ALA A 51 5.03 4.99 -25.42
C ALA A 51 3.80 5.35 -26.28
N ALA A 52 2.59 5.09 -25.78
CA ALA A 52 1.34 5.57 -26.38
C ALA A 52 1.01 7.03 -26.01
N GLY A 53 1.85 7.71 -25.23
CA GLY A 53 1.65 9.09 -24.79
C GLY A 53 0.61 9.25 -23.68
N ILE A 54 0.32 8.20 -22.91
CA ILE A 54 -0.73 8.17 -21.90
C ILE A 54 -0.12 8.20 -20.50
N PRO A 55 -0.38 9.25 -19.70
CA PRO A 55 -0.07 9.27 -18.28
C PRO A 55 -0.78 8.15 -17.53
N SER A 56 -0.05 7.50 -16.63
CA SER A 56 -0.58 6.45 -15.74
C SER A 56 -0.54 6.89 -14.29
N ILE A 57 -1.67 6.82 -13.59
CA ILE A 57 -1.78 7.18 -12.17
C ILE A 57 -2.06 5.91 -11.37
N ALA A 58 -1.06 5.46 -10.63
CA ALA A 58 -1.10 4.23 -9.86
C ALA A 58 -1.73 4.42 -8.48
N ALA A 59 -2.64 3.52 -8.13
CA ALA A 59 -3.35 3.56 -6.86
C ALA A 59 -2.62 2.82 -5.72
N THR A 60 -2.08 1.63 -6.01
CA THR A 60 -1.66 0.66 -4.96
C THR A 60 -0.18 0.27 -5.02
N LEU A 61 0.57 0.77 -6.02
CA LEU A 61 1.96 0.38 -6.21
C LEU A 61 2.85 1.17 -5.25
N THR A 62 3.72 0.50 -4.51
CA THR A 62 4.59 1.15 -3.51
C THR A 62 6.07 1.01 -3.81
N ALA A 63 6.48 0.19 -4.80
CA ALA A 63 7.92 0.01 -5.03
C ALA A 63 8.57 1.30 -5.52
N ASP A 64 9.68 1.65 -4.87
CA ASP A 64 10.42 2.88 -5.04
C ASP A 64 10.73 3.22 -6.50
N THR A 65 11.17 2.22 -7.26
CA THR A 65 11.64 2.38 -8.65
C THR A 65 10.52 2.48 -9.68
N MET A 66 9.24 2.32 -9.28
CA MET A 66 8.12 2.47 -10.23
C MET A 66 8.11 3.85 -10.87
N VAL A 67 8.43 4.90 -10.10
CA VAL A 67 8.46 6.28 -10.56
C VAL A 67 9.56 6.59 -11.58
N ASP A 68 10.58 5.74 -11.65
CA ASP A 68 11.68 5.84 -12.60
C ASP A 68 11.36 5.16 -13.94
N THR A 69 10.30 4.35 -13.98
CA THR A 69 9.89 3.60 -15.17
C THR A 69 9.48 4.52 -16.32
N SER A 70 8.83 5.64 -15.99
CA SER A 70 8.43 6.64 -16.97
C SER A 70 8.23 7.99 -16.31
N ARG A 71 8.58 9.06 -17.04
CA ARG A 71 8.20 10.42 -16.63
C ARG A 71 6.70 10.62 -16.65
N LEU A 72 5.90 9.80 -17.34
CA LEU A 72 4.45 9.91 -17.39
C LEU A 72 3.73 9.12 -16.29
N TYR A 73 4.46 8.53 -15.35
CA TYR A 73 3.92 7.73 -14.25
C TYR A 73 3.79 8.56 -12.97
N PHE A 74 2.61 8.52 -12.34
CA PHE A 74 2.34 9.02 -11.01
C PHE A 74 1.90 7.91 -10.07
N GLN A 75 2.12 8.13 -8.80
CA GLN A 75 1.69 7.23 -7.73
C GLN A 75 0.89 8.01 -6.69
N ILE A 76 -0.13 7.39 -6.10
CA ILE A 76 -0.91 7.97 -4.98
C ILE A 76 -0.52 7.35 -3.64
N SER A 77 -0.22 6.06 -3.65
CA SER A 77 0.35 5.34 -2.51
C SER A 77 1.72 5.90 -2.11
N PRO A 78 2.13 5.79 -0.83
CA PRO A 78 3.51 6.02 -0.43
C PRO A 78 4.46 5.05 -1.12
N GLN A 79 5.75 5.35 -1.06
CA GLN A 79 6.80 4.41 -1.44
C GLN A 79 7.15 3.45 -0.28
N ASN A 80 7.68 2.27 -0.60
CA ASN A 80 8.15 1.28 0.37
C ASN A 80 9.18 1.87 1.34
N ARG A 81 10.04 2.80 0.90
CA ARG A 81 10.96 3.52 1.81
C ARG A 81 10.23 4.23 2.95
N ARG A 82 9.05 4.77 2.67
CA ARG A 82 8.20 5.47 3.65
C ARG A 82 7.58 4.47 4.61
N GLU A 83 7.02 3.39 4.08
CA GLU A 83 6.49 2.27 4.88
C GLU A 83 7.56 1.69 5.82
N ALA A 84 8.75 1.41 5.29
CA ALA A 84 9.87 0.89 6.05
C ALA A 84 10.38 1.86 7.12
N ALA A 85 10.44 3.17 6.83
CA ALA A 85 10.82 4.18 7.81
C ALA A 85 9.81 4.22 8.97
N VAL A 86 8.50 4.16 8.67
CA VAL A 86 7.44 4.14 9.69
C VAL A 86 7.50 2.87 10.52
N ALA A 87 7.63 1.70 9.88
CA ALA A 87 7.77 0.41 10.55
C ALA A 87 9.01 0.38 11.46
N ALA A 88 10.17 0.82 10.97
CA ALA A 88 11.42 0.81 11.74
C ALA A 88 11.37 1.80 12.93
N ALA A 89 10.80 2.99 12.73
CA ALA A 89 10.61 3.96 13.80
C ALA A 89 9.69 3.40 14.90
N TYR A 90 8.59 2.75 14.51
CA TYR A 90 7.66 2.11 15.44
C TYR A 90 8.30 0.95 16.21
N LEU A 91 8.97 0.04 15.51
CA LEU A 91 9.70 -1.07 16.13
C LEU A 91 10.77 -0.58 17.10
N ASN A 92 11.49 0.49 16.76
CA ASN A 92 12.46 1.07 17.68
C ASN A 92 11.80 1.56 18.98
N GLN A 93 10.56 2.07 18.95
CA GLN A 93 9.81 2.41 20.17
C GLN A 93 9.49 1.17 21.00
N LEU A 94 8.98 0.11 20.38
CA LEU A 94 8.64 -1.14 21.06
C LEU A 94 9.89 -1.80 21.67
N MET A 95 10.97 -1.92 20.89
CA MET A 95 12.24 -2.49 21.33
C MET A 95 12.91 -1.67 22.43
N THR A 96 12.73 -0.34 22.45
CA THR A 96 13.21 0.51 23.55
C THR A 96 12.42 0.29 24.84
N LYS A 97 11.12 0.01 24.74
CA LYS A 97 10.29 -0.42 25.88
C LYS A 97 10.56 -1.86 26.30
N GLY A 98 11.18 -2.66 25.43
CA GLY A 98 11.47 -4.08 25.65
C GLY A 98 10.24 -4.99 25.51
N GLN A 99 9.13 -4.48 24.97
CA GLN A 99 7.88 -5.20 24.82
C GLN A 99 7.19 -4.86 23.49
N ASP A 100 6.52 -5.86 22.90
CA ASP A 100 5.69 -5.69 21.71
C ASP A 100 4.32 -5.05 22.03
N ALA A 101 3.49 -4.86 21.01
CA ALA A 101 2.14 -4.28 21.16
C ALA A 101 1.16 -5.17 21.97
N PHE A 102 1.52 -6.44 22.19
CA PHE A 102 0.69 -7.45 22.87
C PHE A 102 1.24 -7.80 24.28
N GLY A 103 2.30 -7.12 24.72
CA GLY A 103 2.90 -7.27 26.04
C GLY A 103 3.97 -8.38 26.15
N HIS A 104 4.39 -9.00 25.05
CA HIS A 104 5.46 -9.98 25.05
C HIS A 104 6.82 -9.29 25.00
N ARG A 105 7.86 -9.96 25.55
CA ARG A 105 9.22 -9.44 25.55
C ARG A 105 9.74 -9.30 24.11
N LEU A 106 10.35 -8.17 23.80
CA LEU A 106 10.94 -7.88 22.49
C LEU A 106 12.40 -7.43 22.64
N THR A 107 13.27 -7.93 21.77
CA THR A 107 14.71 -7.61 21.73
C THR A 107 15.06 -6.83 20.45
N ARG A 108 16.27 -6.28 20.36
CA ARG A 108 16.77 -5.57 19.17
C ARG A 108 17.19 -6.50 18.03
N ARG A 109 16.34 -7.48 17.70
CA ARG A 109 16.52 -8.40 16.58
C ARG A 109 15.22 -8.55 15.83
N ALA A 110 15.33 -8.75 14.53
CA ALA A 110 14.20 -9.02 13.65
C ALA A 110 14.52 -10.15 12.67
N ARG A 111 13.48 -10.89 12.30
CA ARG A 111 13.50 -11.86 11.21
C ARG A 111 12.57 -11.38 10.11
N LEU A 112 13.12 -11.17 8.93
CA LEU A 112 12.42 -10.61 7.78
C LEU A 112 12.13 -11.71 6.76
N TYR A 113 10.88 -11.82 6.34
CA TYR A 113 10.43 -12.74 5.31
C TYR A 113 10.07 -11.97 4.04
N LYS A 114 10.60 -12.40 2.90
CA LYS A 114 10.33 -11.78 1.58
C LYS A 114 10.09 -12.84 0.51
N SER A 115 9.51 -12.46 -0.61
CA SER A 115 9.33 -13.33 -1.77
C SER A 115 10.69 -13.72 -2.38
N THR A 116 10.73 -14.92 -2.95
CA THR A 116 11.83 -15.42 -3.80
C THR A 116 11.68 -14.98 -5.25
N ASP A 117 10.49 -14.53 -5.68
CA ASP A 117 10.26 -14.05 -7.04
C ASP A 117 11.04 -12.75 -7.28
N PRO A 118 12.06 -12.75 -8.16
CA PRO A 118 12.84 -11.56 -8.45
C PRO A 118 12.02 -10.51 -9.23
N LYS A 119 10.90 -10.89 -9.85
CA LYS A 119 10.00 -9.98 -10.59
C LYS A 119 8.98 -9.31 -9.68
N ASP A 120 8.90 -9.73 -8.43
CA ASP A 120 8.11 -9.09 -7.38
C ASP A 120 8.87 -7.88 -6.81
N THR A 121 8.85 -6.77 -7.57
CA THR A 121 9.60 -5.57 -7.19
C THR A 121 9.10 -4.96 -5.88
N TYR A 122 7.82 -5.14 -5.54
CA TYR A 122 7.28 -4.78 -4.22
C TYR A 122 8.05 -5.48 -3.10
N SER A 123 8.07 -6.81 -3.11
CA SER A 123 8.60 -7.59 -1.99
C SER A 123 10.11 -7.43 -1.86
N GLN A 124 10.84 -7.39 -2.98
CA GLN A 124 12.29 -7.18 -2.95
C GLN A 124 12.64 -5.79 -2.39
N ASN A 125 11.94 -4.75 -2.82
CA ASN A 125 12.22 -3.38 -2.40
C ASN A 125 11.79 -3.13 -0.94
N LEU A 126 10.58 -3.54 -0.53
CA LEU A 126 10.14 -3.38 0.87
C LEU A 126 11.10 -4.08 1.84
N ALA A 127 11.56 -5.28 1.50
CA ALA A 127 12.54 -5.99 2.31
C ALA A 127 13.87 -5.23 2.43
N ALA A 128 14.39 -4.69 1.33
CA ALA A 128 15.61 -3.89 1.34
C ALA A 128 15.46 -2.63 2.19
N ASP A 129 14.36 -1.89 2.02
CA ASP A 129 14.10 -0.65 2.74
C ASP A 129 13.89 -0.87 4.24
N LEU A 130 13.23 -1.97 4.62
CA LEU A 130 13.09 -2.40 6.02
C LEU A 130 14.46 -2.70 6.63
N GLN A 131 15.29 -3.45 5.91
CA GLN A 131 16.61 -3.85 6.36
C GLN A 131 17.52 -2.62 6.56
N GLU A 132 17.49 -1.66 5.63
CA GLU A 132 18.22 -0.40 5.76
C GLU A 132 17.67 0.45 6.92
N SER A 133 16.36 0.63 7.00
CA SER A 133 15.73 1.48 8.02
C SER A 133 15.94 0.94 9.43
N LEU A 134 15.89 -0.38 9.61
CA LEU A 134 16.18 -1.04 10.89
C LEU A 134 17.66 -0.99 11.25
N ALA A 135 18.56 -1.10 10.28
CA ALA A 135 19.99 -0.94 10.52
C ALA A 135 20.33 0.46 11.06
N ARG A 136 19.65 1.52 10.59
CA ARG A 136 19.79 2.89 11.14
C ARG A 136 19.39 3.00 12.62
N HIS A 137 18.55 2.08 13.11
CA HIS A 137 18.17 1.97 14.53
C HIS A 137 18.96 0.90 15.30
N GLY A 138 19.99 0.31 14.70
CA GLY A 138 20.83 -0.71 15.33
C GLY A 138 20.12 -2.04 15.58
N VAL A 139 19.12 -2.37 14.78
CA VAL A 139 18.39 -3.64 14.87
C VAL A 139 19.02 -4.66 13.93
N ALA A 140 19.42 -5.83 14.45
CA ALA A 140 19.97 -6.90 13.63
C ALA A 140 18.84 -7.63 12.89
N VAL A 141 18.94 -7.75 11.57
CA VAL A 141 17.91 -8.38 10.72
C VAL A 141 18.47 -9.65 10.09
N THR A 142 17.75 -10.77 10.23
CA THR A 142 18.00 -12.00 9.47
C THR A 142 16.92 -12.17 8.41
N THR A 143 17.30 -12.25 7.14
CA THR A 143 16.35 -12.34 6.02
C THR A 143 16.17 -13.79 5.56
N THR A 144 14.91 -14.22 5.40
CA THR A 144 14.51 -15.52 4.88
C THR A 144 13.61 -15.31 3.66
N SER A 145 13.78 -16.14 2.63
CA SER A 145 12.98 -16.03 1.41
C SER A 145 11.89 -17.12 1.36
N ILE A 146 10.70 -16.73 0.92
CA ILE A 146 9.50 -17.57 0.79
C ILE A 146 9.14 -17.75 -0.69
N ARG A 147 8.74 -18.96 -1.06
CA ARG A 147 8.24 -19.32 -2.38
C ARG A 147 6.79 -18.85 -2.56
N PRO A 148 6.51 -17.99 -3.55
CA PRO A 148 5.15 -17.52 -3.76
C PRO A 148 4.24 -18.65 -4.25
N ASP A 149 3.05 -18.76 -3.67
CA ASP A 149 2.04 -19.77 -3.96
C ASP A 149 2.60 -21.22 -3.91
N GLY A 150 3.64 -21.44 -3.10
CA GLY A 150 4.35 -22.72 -3.02
C GLY A 150 5.07 -23.14 -4.31
N GLN A 151 5.23 -22.25 -5.29
CA GLN A 151 5.87 -22.50 -6.58
C GLN A 151 7.36 -22.11 -6.57
N GLY A 152 8.16 -22.85 -7.36
CA GLY A 152 9.61 -22.64 -7.46
C GLY A 152 10.45 -23.64 -6.65
N ALA A 153 11.76 -23.65 -6.91
CA ALA A 153 12.71 -24.61 -6.33
C ALA A 153 13.49 -24.07 -5.11
N ASP A 154 13.66 -22.75 -5.02
CA ASP A 154 14.49 -22.11 -4.00
C ASP A 154 13.63 -21.41 -2.93
N GLY A 155 14.02 -21.50 -1.66
CA GLY A 155 13.32 -20.86 -0.53
C GLY A 155 12.29 -21.74 0.18
N LEU A 156 11.76 -21.24 1.30
CA LEU A 156 10.80 -21.98 2.11
C LEU A 156 9.39 -21.88 1.52
N ASP A 157 8.58 -22.91 1.71
CA ASP A 157 7.13 -22.74 1.66
C ASP A 157 6.67 -21.73 2.73
N ALA A 158 5.62 -20.94 2.47
CA ALA A 158 5.08 -19.98 3.43
C ALA A 158 4.66 -20.64 4.75
N GLU A 159 4.02 -21.81 4.71
CA GLU A 159 3.61 -22.55 5.91
C GLU A 159 4.82 -23.05 6.70
N ARG A 160 5.88 -23.49 5.99
CA ARG A 160 7.13 -23.86 6.63
C ARG A 160 7.82 -22.65 7.27
N ALA A 161 7.83 -21.51 6.59
CA ALA A 161 8.37 -20.27 7.12
C ALA A 161 7.63 -19.81 8.37
N GLY A 162 6.29 -19.99 8.41
CA GLY A 162 5.47 -19.74 9.60
C GLY A 162 5.89 -20.60 10.79
N ARG A 163 6.07 -21.91 10.58
CA ARG A 163 6.59 -22.80 11.63
C ARG A 163 7.97 -22.38 12.14
N ASP A 164 8.88 -22.01 11.23
CA ASP A 164 10.23 -21.59 11.59
C ASP A 164 10.24 -20.21 12.29
N ALA A 165 9.23 -19.37 12.05
CA ALA A 165 9.05 -18.10 12.77
C ALA A 165 8.78 -18.29 14.27
N CYS A 166 8.26 -19.44 14.69
CA CYS A 166 8.08 -19.76 16.11
C CYS A 166 9.40 -19.80 16.90
N ASP A 167 10.53 -20.03 16.23
CA ASP A 167 11.86 -20.04 16.85
C ASP A 167 12.40 -18.61 17.09
N ALA A 168 11.74 -17.58 16.57
CA ALA A 168 12.11 -16.16 16.70
C ALA A 168 11.63 -15.54 18.04
N GLN A 169 11.68 -16.29 19.15
CA GLN A 169 11.16 -15.86 20.44
C GLN A 169 11.86 -14.59 20.95
N GLY A 170 11.08 -13.51 21.08
CA GLY A 170 11.54 -12.19 21.46
C GLY A 170 12.21 -11.39 20.34
N GLU A 171 12.08 -11.81 19.09
CA GLU A 171 12.44 -11.04 17.90
C GLU A 171 11.17 -10.52 17.22
N ALA A 172 11.28 -9.41 16.49
CA ALA A 172 10.18 -8.98 15.61
C ALA A 172 10.18 -9.84 14.33
N VAL A 173 9.06 -10.43 13.98
CA VAL A 173 8.85 -11.09 12.69
C VAL A 173 8.26 -10.08 11.71
N LEU A 174 8.99 -9.80 10.64
CA LEU A 174 8.59 -8.87 9.60
C LEU A 174 8.19 -9.65 8.36
N TYR A 175 7.01 -9.37 7.83
CA TYR A 175 6.49 -10.05 6.65
C TYR A 175 6.36 -9.06 5.49
N ALA A 176 7.27 -9.14 4.53
CA ALA A 176 7.33 -8.28 3.34
C ALA A 176 7.07 -9.08 2.05
N ALA A 177 6.31 -10.17 2.13
CA ALA A 177 5.86 -10.97 0.99
C ALA A 177 4.37 -10.69 0.68
N ARG A 178 3.77 -11.45 -0.25
CA ARG A 178 2.40 -11.20 -0.69
C ARG A 178 1.35 -11.61 0.36
N GLY A 179 0.28 -10.83 0.44
CA GLY A 179 -0.76 -11.01 1.45
C GLY A 179 -1.66 -12.21 1.18
N LEU A 180 -1.95 -12.52 -0.09
CA LEU A 180 -2.66 -13.73 -0.47
C LEU A 180 -1.91 -14.45 -1.59
N VAL A 181 -1.81 -15.78 -1.57
CA VAL A 181 -2.29 -16.69 -0.49
C VAL A 181 -1.28 -16.91 0.64
N ASP A 182 -0.03 -16.47 0.45
CA ASP A 182 1.12 -16.86 1.26
C ASP A 182 1.01 -16.47 2.74
N PHE A 183 0.44 -15.30 3.07
CA PHE A 183 0.36 -14.86 4.47
C PHE A 183 -0.59 -15.75 5.29
N GLN A 184 -1.69 -16.24 4.68
CA GLN A 184 -2.57 -17.20 5.34
C GLN A 184 -1.79 -18.48 5.68
N ALA A 185 -1.09 -19.06 4.70
CA ALA A 185 -0.29 -20.26 4.92
C ALA A 185 0.80 -20.02 5.98
N PHE A 186 1.42 -18.84 6.00
CA PHE A 186 2.38 -18.46 7.04
C PHE A 186 1.74 -18.44 8.45
N LEU A 187 0.53 -17.90 8.60
CA LEU A 187 -0.20 -17.92 9.87
C LEU A 187 -0.66 -19.33 10.27
N ASP A 188 -1.02 -20.18 9.31
CA ASP A 188 -1.36 -21.60 9.55
C ASP A 188 -0.16 -22.33 10.16
N GLY A 189 1.04 -22.12 9.60
CA GLY A 189 2.28 -22.69 10.13
C GLY A 189 2.58 -22.26 11.58
N ILE A 190 2.28 -21.00 11.94
CA ILE A 190 2.42 -20.51 13.33
C ILE A 190 1.38 -21.16 14.23
N THR A 191 0.13 -21.23 13.79
CA THR A 191 -0.99 -21.83 14.52
C THR A 191 -0.74 -23.31 14.81
N ASP A 192 -0.11 -24.03 13.88
CA ASP A 192 0.26 -25.43 14.06
C ASP A 192 1.39 -25.62 15.06
N ARG A 193 2.37 -24.71 15.10
CA ARG A 193 3.62 -24.91 15.85
C ARG A 193 3.63 -24.24 17.22
N CYS A 194 3.19 -22.99 17.33
CA CYS A 194 3.27 -22.19 18.55
C CYS A 194 2.03 -21.34 18.84
N PRO A 195 0.79 -21.89 18.80
CA PRO A 195 -0.44 -21.10 18.91
C PRO A 195 -0.64 -20.38 20.26
N LYS A 196 0.07 -20.82 21.31
CA LYS A 196 -0.01 -20.23 22.66
C LYS A 196 0.97 -19.07 22.89
N GLN A 197 2.06 -19.04 22.10
CA GLN A 197 3.13 -18.04 22.21
C GLN A 197 3.63 -17.70 20.80
N PRO A 198 2.75 -17.14 19.94
CA PRO A 198 3.14 -16.73 18.60
C PRO A 198 4.18 -15.61 18.69
N PRO A 199 5.10 -15.49 17.70
CA PRO A 199 6.01 -14.37 17.64
C PRO A 199 5.25 -13.06 17.39
N TYR A 200 5.88 -11.92 17.71
CA TYR A 200 5.35 -10.62 17.32
C TYR A 200 5.50 -10.41 15.82
N ILE A 201 4.40 -10.19 15.09
CA ILE A 201 4.41 -10.00 13.65
C ILE A 201 4.05 -8.55 13.29
N LEU A 202 4.88 -7.92 12.46
CA LEU A 202 4.56 -6.70 11.73
C LEU A 202 4.64 -6.98 10.23
N ALA A 203 3.50 -6.96 9.54
CA ALA A 203 3.42 -7.25 8.11
C ALA A 203 3.33 -5.98 7.24
N GLY A 204 3.76 -6.08 5.99
CA GLY A 204 3.61 -5.04 4.97
C GLY A 204 2.16 -4.82 4.54
N ASP A 205 1.95 -3.79 3.72
CA ASP A 205 0.62 -3.34 3.29
C ASP A 205 -0.16 -4.36 2.45
N ASP A 206 0.50 -5.24 1.70
CA ASP A 206 -0.20 -6.22 0.86
C ASP A 206 -1.04 -7.22 1.69
N VAL A 207 -0.76 -7.36 2.99
CA VAL A 207 -1.56 -8.16 3.95
C VAL A 207 -2.97 -7.59 4.16
N THR A 208 -3.21 -6.33 3.81
CA THR A 208 -4.57 -5.75 3.78
C THR A 208 -5.54 -6.59 2.95
N LYS A 209 -5.09 -7.24 1.86
CA LYS A 209 -5.88 -8.20 1.06
C LYS A 209 -6.34 -9.41 1.88
N HIS A 210 -5.45 -9.98 2.68
CA HIS A 210 -5.79 -11.10 3.57
C HIS A 210 -6.82 -10.67 4.63
N VAL A 211 -6.63 -9.48 5.21
CA VAL A 211 -7.54 -8.93 6.22
C VAL A 211 -8.93 -8.65 5.63
N ALA A 212 -9.01 -8.20 4.38
CA ALA A 212 -10.27 -7.97 3.69
C ALA A 212 -11.05 -9.28 3.39
N GLU A 213 -10.37 -10.40 3.22
CA GLU A 213 -11.00 -11.73 3.16
C GLU A 213 -11.39 -12.19 4.58
N ARG A 214 -12.44 -11.60 5.15
CA ARG A 214 -12.82 -11.76 6.57
C ARG A 214 -13.02 -13.20 7.01
N THR A 215 -13.57 -14.06 6.14
CA THR A 215 -13.73 -15.50 6.43
C THR A 215 -12.39 -16.20 6.55
N VAL A 216 -11.43 -15.84 5.70
CA VAL A 216 -10.07 -16.40 5.68
C VAL A 216 -9.29 -15.90 6.90
N SER A 217 -9.26 -14.58 7.14
CA SER A 217 -8.51 -14.00 8.26
C SER A 217 -9.07 -14.38 9.64
N ALA A 218 -10.38 -14.61 9.77
CA ALA A 218 -10.99 -15.08 11.02
C ALA A 218 -10.49 -16.46 11.47
N ALA A 219 -9.97 -17.30 10.55
CA ALA A 219 -9.41 -18.61 10.88
C ALA A 219 -8.20 -18.50 11.82
N ASN A 220 -7.39 -17.44 11.70
CA ASN A 220 -6.15 -17.26 12.46
C ASN A 220 -6.34 -16.51 13.78
N ARG A 221 -7.50 -16.65 14.44
CA ARG A 221 -7.85 -15.92 15.67
C ARG A 221 -6.85 -16.04 16.83
N ALA A 222 -5.99 -17.06 16.82
CA ALA A 222 -4.98 -17.32 17.84
C ALA A 222 -3.69 -16.51 17.66
N VAL A 223 -3.45 -15.96 16.46
CA VAL A 223 -2.20 -15.25 16.12
C VAL A 223 -2.49 -13.76 16.00
N PRO A 224 -2.20 -12.94 17.02
CA PRO A 224 -2.30 -11.49 16.89
C PRO A 224 -1.12 -10.95 16.07
N TYR A 225 -1.38 -9.93 15.25
CA TYR A 225 -0.36 -9.27 14.45
C TYR A 225 -0.72 -7.81 14.20
N GLN A 226 0.27 -7.04 13.75
CA GLN A 226 0.05 -5.71 13.20
C GLN A 226 0.46 -5.70 11.73
N TYR A 227 -0.15 -4.81 10.95
CA TYR A 227 0.18 -4.67 9.53
C TYR A 227 0.17 -3.21 9.12
N LEU A 228 0.98 -2.88 8.11
CA LEU A 228 0.96 -1.57 7.50
C LEU A 228 -0.31 -1.42 6.66
N SER A 229 -0.86 -0.21 6.55
CA SER A 229 -1.93 0.06 5.61
C SER A 229 -1.75 1.45 5.01
N LEU A 230 -2.20 1.61 3.77
CA LEU A 230 -2.09 2.87 3.01
C LEU A 230 -3.40 3.68 3.07
N ALA A 231 -4.47 3.04 3.51
CA ALA A 231 -5.77 3.60 3.80
C ALA A 231 -6.45 2.75 4.88
N ILE A 232 -7.35 3.32 5.67
CA ILE A 232 -8.09 2.55 6.68
C ILE A 232 -9.59 2.80 6.53
N ALA A 233 -10.36 1.76 6.85
CA ALA A 233 -11.81 1.79 6.84
C ALA A 233 -12.37 2.68 7.97
N PRO A 234 -13.62 3.17 7.88
CA PRO A 234 -14.28 3.91 8.96
C PRO A 234 -14.24 3.17 10.30
N GLU A 235 -14.47 1.85 10.29
CA GLU A 235 -14.46 1.00 11.48
C GLU A 235 -13.08 0.90 12.17
N LEU A 236 -12.01 1.32 11.49
CA LEU A 236 -10.64 1.34 11.99
C LEU A 236 -10.15 2.76 12.33
N GLY A 237 -11.02 3.78 12.19
CA GLY A 237 -10.71 5.20 12.42
C GLY A 237 -10.44 6.01 11.14
N GLY A 238 -10.74 5.47 9.95
CA GLY A 238 -10.40 6.08 8.67
C GLY A 238 -11.31 7.17 8.12
N ALA A 239 -12.48 7.39 8.73
CA ALA A 239 -13.41 8.46 8.33
C ALA A 239 -13.09 9.81 9.00
N GLY A 240 -11.81 10.09 9.27
CA GLY A 240 -11.37 11.27 10.03
C GLY A 240 -11.50 12.59 9.27
N SER A 241 -11.56 12.56 7.93
CA SER A 241 -11.73 13.74 7.08
C SER A 241 -13.12 13.79 6.42
N PRO A 242 -13.65 14.98 6.07
CA PRO A 242 -14.89 15.10 5.31
C PRO A 242 -14.86 14.34 3.97
N ALA A 243 -13.71 14.33 3.28
CA ALA A 243 -13.52 13.60 2.03
C ALA A 243 -13.68 12.09 2.24
N ALA A 244 -13.03 11.54 3.27
CA ALA A 244 -13.14 10.11 3.59
C ALA A 244 -14.56 9.73 4.03
N ALA A 245 -15.19 10.54 4.88
CA ALA A 245 -16.55 10.29 5.35
C ALA A 245 -17.57 10.28 4.18
N ASN A 246 -17.48 11.26 3.27
CA ASN A 246 -18.35 11.32 2.10
C ASN A 246 -18.12 10.11 1.17
N PHE A 247 -16.85 9.78 0.90
CA PHE A 247 -16.51 8.63 0.06
C PHE A 247 -17.11 7.33 0.60
N TYR A 248 -16.88 6.98 1.87
CA TYR A 248 -17.36 5.71 2.41
C TYR A 248 -18.89 5.66 2.55
N GLN A 249 -19.55 6.79 2.82
CA GLN A 249 -21.01 6.88 2.74
C GLN A 249 -21.47 6.54 1.31
N ARG A 250 -20.91 7.22 0.31
CA ARG A 250 -21.29 7.03 -1.09
C ARG A 250 -20.95 5.63 -1.62
N LEU A 251 -19.83 5.07 -1.17
CA LEU A 251 -19.42 3.71 -1.50
C LEU A 251 -20.49 2.70 -1.06
N THR A 252 -20.97 2.83 0.18
CA THR A 252 -22.04 1.98 0.72
C THR A 252 -23.38 2.17 -0.01
N GLU A 253 -23.71 3.41 -0.40
CA GLU A 253 -24.91 3.73 -1.18
C GLU A 253 -24.91 3.07 -2.58
N LEU A 254 -23.75 3.08 -3.25
CA LEU A 254 -23.60 2.54 -4.60
C LEU A 254 -23.38 1.02 -4.61
N PHE A 255 -22.71 0.49 -3.60
CA PHE A 255 -22.31 -0.91 -3.49
C PHE A 255 -22.81 -1.47 -2.16
N ASN A 256 -24.07 -1.91 -2.16
CA ASN A 256 -24.77 -2.38 -0.96
C ASN A 256 -24.04 -3.51 -0.19
N TYR A 257 -23.22 -4.31 -0.87
CA TYR A 257 -22.42 -5.37 -0.24
C TYR A 257 -21.31 -4.82 0.67
N GLU A 258 -20.96 -3.54 0.58
CA GLU A 258 -20.03 -2.90 1.53
C GLU A 258 -20.66 -2.68 2.91
N GLY A 259 -21.99 -2.69 3.01
CA GLY A 259 -22.70 -2.70 4.29
C GLY A 259 -22.78 -4.07 4.96
N ASP A 260 -22.41 -5.15 4.25
CA ASP A 260 -22.37 -6.51 4.78
C ASP A 260 -20.94 -6.82 5.27
N PRO A 261 -20.74 -7.06 6.58
CA PRO A 261 -19.42 -7.36 7.12
C PRO A 261 -18.72 -8.55 6.43
N GLU A 262 -19.45 -9.56 5.95
CA GLU A 262 -18.84 -10.74 5.33
C GLU A 262 -18.42 -10.51 3.88
N ARG A 263 -19.03 -9.52 3.21
CA ARG A 263 -18.82 -9.24 1.79
C ARG A 263 -18.08 -7.94 1.52
N SER A 264 -18.02 -7.06 2.52
CA SER A 264 -17.32 -5.78 2.44
C SER A 264 -15.84 -6.01 2.21
N ARG A 265 -15.29 -5.26 1.23
CA ARG A 265 -13.87 -5.28 0.89
C ARG A 265 -13.13 -4.04 1.38
N THR A 266 -13.85 -3.13 2.02
CA THR A 266 -13.37 -1.83 2.51
C THR A 266 -12.08 -1.91 3.34
N LEU A 267 -11.78 -3.05 3.99
CA LEU A 267 -10.57 -3.23 4.78
C LEU A 267 -9.27 -3.27 3.95
N ASP A 268 -9.32 -3.52 2.64
CA ASP A 268 -8.11 -3.48 1.80
C ASP A 268 -7.66 -2.05 1.45
N GLY A 269 -8.55 -1.06 1.60
CA GLY A 269 -8.29 0.33 1.24
C GLY A 269 -8.12 0.60 -0.26
N HIS A 270 -8.22 -0.41 -1.13
CA HIS A 270 -7.96 -0.27 -2.56
C HIS A 270 -8.99 0.60 -3.26
N ALA A 271 -10.25 0.55 -2.84
CA ALA A 271 -11.29 1.42 -3.38
C ALA A 271 -10.99 2.91 -3.11
N ALA A 272 -10.54 3.23 -1.90
CA ALA A 272 -10.16 4.59 -1.51
C ALA A 272 -8.93 5.08 -2.29
N LEU A 273 -7.88 4.26 -2.39
CA LEU A 273 -6.69 4.58 -3.18
C LEU A 273 -7.00 4.78 -4.67
N SER A 274 -7.86 3.92 -5.22
CA SER A 274 -8.28 4.00 -6.62
C SER A 274 -9.14 5.24 -6.88
N TYR A 275 -9.98 5.62 -5.92
CA TYR A 275 -10.74 6.86 -5.98
C TYR A 275 -9.80 8.07 -6.03
N ASP A 276 -8.82 8.15 -5.14
CA ASP A 276 -7.85 9.25 -5.12
C ASP A 276 -6.99 9.31 -6.41
N ALA A 277 -6.63 8.16 -6.99
CA ALA A 277 -5.96 8.09 -8.29
C ALA A 277 -6.82 8.65 -9.43
N GLY A 278 -8.10 8.28 -9.48
CA GLY A 278 -9.05 8.86 -10.44
C GLY A 278 -9.31 10.35 -10.18
N TYR A 279 -9.47 10.74 -8.92
CA TYR A 279 -9.77 12.11 -8.52
C TYR A 279 -8.62 13.07 -8.86
N SER A 280 -7.36 12.62 -8.74
CA SER A 280 -6.19 13.37 -9.22
C SER A 280 -6.30 13.76 -10.69
N ALA A 281 -6.72 12.83 -11.55
CA ALA A 281 -6.94 13.12 -12.97
C ALA A 281 -8.08 14.12 -13.17
N VAL A 282 -9.17 13.98 -12.42
CA VAL A 282 -10.32 14.90 -12.46
C VAL A 282 -9.91 16.32 -12.07
N LEU A 283 -9.12 16.47 -11.00
CA LEU A 283 -8.60 17.78 -10.58
C LEU A 283 -7.69 18.41 -11.63
N ALA A 284 -6.79 17.62 -12.24
CA ALA A 284 -5.95 18.11 -13.33
C ALA A 284 -6.77 18.53 -14.56
N VAL A 285 -7.81 17.77 -14.94
CA VAL A 285 -8.73 18.14 -16.02
C VAL A 285 -9.50 19.42 -15.69
N ARG A 286 -10.00 19.57 -14.45
CA ARG A 286 -10.68 20.79 -14.00
C ARG A 286 -9.77 22.00 -14.09
N PHE A 287 -8.54 21.89 -13.60
CA PHE A 287 -7.53 22.94 -13.71
C PHE A 287 -7.30 23.37 -15.15
N LEU A 288 -7.14 22.42 -16.08
CA LEU A 288 -6.97 22.73 -17.50
C LEU A 288 -8.19 23.47 -18.07
N ALA A 289 -9.40 22.99 -17.76
CA ALA A 289 -10.65 23.57 -18.24
C ALA A 289 -10.84 25.02 -17.73
N GLU A 290 -10.62 25.27 -16.44
CA GLU A 290 -10.77 26.59 -15.81
C GLU A 290 -9.77 27.61 -16.35
N ASN A 291 -8.60 27.15 -16.81
CA ASN A 291 -7.56 27.99 -17.40
C ASN A 291 -7.62 28.06 -18.93
N ASN A 292 -8.69 27.55 -19.56
CA ASN A 292 -8.85 27.49 -21.02
C ASN A 292 -7.67 26.81 -21.76
N ILE A 293 -7.06 25.81 -21.14
CA ILE A 293 -6.00 25.00 -21.73
C ILE A 293 -6.64 23.76 -22.35
N ALA A 294 -6.26 23.43 -23.59
CA ALA A 294 -6.77 22.25 -24.28
C ALA A 294 -6.49 20.97 -23.46
N ILE A 295 -7.51 20.13 -23.26
CA ILE A 295 -7.39 18.87 -22.53
C ILE A 295 -6.85 17.80 -23.48
N SER A 296 -5.69 17.25 -23.14
CA SER A 296 -5.01 16.17 -23.87
C SER A 296 -4.06 15.46 -22.92
N SER A 297 -3.58 14.28 -23.29
CA SER A 297 -2.55 13.58 -22.49
C SER A 297 -1.28 14.42 -22.30
N ALA A 298 -0.91 15.23 -23.29
CA ALA A 298 0.27 16.10 -23.25
C ALA A 298 0.13 17.26 -22.25
N THR A 299 -1.09 17.78 -22.07
CA THR A 299 -1.38 18.87 -21.12
C THR A 299 -1.78 18.35 -19.75
N LEU A 300 -2.30 17.13 -19.65
CA LEU A 300 -2.67 16.49 -18.38
C LEU A 300 -1.44 16.16 -17.52
N TRP A 301 -0.38 15.59 -18.12
CA TRP A 301 0.87 15.26 -17.43
C TRP A 301 1.42 16.41 -16.56
N PRO A 302 1.67 17.62 -17.09
CA PRO A 302 2.15 18.74 -16.28
C PRO A 302 1.08 19.30 -15.32
N ALA A 303 -0.22 19.16 -15.64
CA ALA A 303 -1.30 19.59 -14.76
C ALA A 303 -1.40 18.73 -13.49
N LEU A 304 -1.10 17.43 -13.57
CA LEU A 304 -1.04 16.54 -12.41
C LEU A 304 0.00 16.98 -11.36
N LEU A 305 1.11 17.62 -11.79
CA LEU A 305 2.11 18.21 -10.88
C LEU A 305 1.66 19.54 -10.26
N SER A 306 0.57 20.11 -10.78
CA SER A 306 0.05 21.41 -10.42
C SER A 306 -1.33 21.30 -9.75
N ILE A 307 -1.74 20.10 -9.34
CA ILE A 307 -3.00 19.88 -8.62
C ILE A 307 -3.00 20.74 -7.37
N THR A 308 -4.11 21.45 -7.17
CA THR A 308 -4.38 22.25 -6.00
C THR A 308 -5.54 21.69 -5.19
N ASP A 309 -5.76 22.23 -3.99
CA ASP A 309 -7.01 22.07 -3.26
C ASP A 309 -8.20 22.66 -4.04
N ASP A 310 -9.42 22.37 -3.58
CA ASP A 310 -10.67 22.83 -4.19
C ASP A 310 -10.76 24.38 -4.31
N ALA A 311 -9.95 25.10 -3.54
CA ALA A 311 -9.87 26.57 -3.55
C ALA A 311 -8.77 27.11 -4.48
N GLY A 312 -7.91 26.26 -5.05
CA GLY A 312 -6.81 26.68 -5.91
C GLY A 312 -5.61 27.29 -5.18
N GLN A 313 -5.55 27.19 -3.85
CA GLN A 313 -4.64 27.97 -3.00
C GLN A 313 -3.39 27.21 -2.57
N GLN A 314 -3.47 25.88 -2.48
CA GLN A 314 -2.37 25.04 -2.01
C GLN A 314 -2.05 23.96 -3.04
N ARG A 315 -0.77 23.65 -3.29
CA ARG A 315 -0.33 22.57 -4.21
C ARG A 315 -0.47 21.17 -3.60
N ARG A 316 -1.62 20.91 -2.99
CA ARG A 316 -2.00 19.65 -2.34
C ARG A 316 -3.51 19.61 -2.20
N TYR A 317 -4.08 18.43 -2.05
CA TYR A 317 -5.50 18.27 -1.74
C TYR A 317 -5.74 17.18 -0.71
N GLU A 318 -6.87 17.25 0.00
CA GLU A 318 -7.28 16.22 0.95
C GLU A 318 -8.09 15.14 0.22
N GLY A 319 -7.49 13.97 0.07
CA GLY A 319 -8.13 12.79 -0.49
C GLY A 319 -8.85 11.92 0.55
N VAL A 320 -9.36 10.79 0.10
CA VAL A 320 -9.95 9.76 0.97
C VAL A 320 -8.87 9.11 1.83
N THR A 321 -7.67 8.95 1.28
CA THR A 321 -6.52 8.28 1.92
C THR A 321 -5.58 9.27 2.63
N GLY A 322 -6.10 10.45 2.99
CA GLY A 322 -5.36 11.58 3.55
C GLY A 322 -4.73 12.48 2.49
N THR A 323 -3.91 13.44 2.93
CA THR A 323 -3.33 14.48 2.07
C THR A 323 -2.55 13.88 0.88
N ILE A 324 -2.72 14.46 -0.29
CA ILE A 324 -1.97 14.16 -1.51
C ILE A 324 -1.25 15.44 -1.92
N ASP A 325 0.08 15.43 -1.77
CA ASP A 325 0.97 16.55 -1.99
C ASP A 325 2.18 16.08 -2.79
N PHE A 326 2.34 16.52 -4.03
CA PHE A 326 3.51 16.17 -4.86
C PHE A 326 4.72 17.08 -4.59
N GLY A 327 4.78 17.76 -3.45
CA GLY A 327 5.92 18.57 -2.99
C GLY A 327 6.24 19.80 -3.85
N GLY A 328 5.40 20.12 -4.84
CA GLY A 328 5.58 21.27 -5.73
C GLY A 328 6.81 21.22 -6.64
N ARG A 329 7.50 20.07 -6.76
CA ARG A 329 8.66 19.88 -7.63
C ARG A 329 8.26 19.17 -8.93
N ILE A 330 8.87 19.57 -10.05
CA ILE A 330 8.54 19.03 -11.38
C ILE A 330 8.90 17.54 -11.56
N ASP A 331 9.78 17.02 -10.72
CA ASP A 331 10.27 15.66 -10.74
C ASP A 331 9.65 14.78 -9.63
N GLN A 332 8.86 15.35 -8.74
CA GLN A 332 8.17 14.64 -7.67
C GLN A 332 6.82 14.11 -8.17
N ARG A 333 6.73 12.81 -8.42
CA ARG A 333 5.53 12.12 -8.95
C ARG A 333 4.91 11.13 -7.94
N VAL A 334 5.36 11.21 -6.70
CA VAL A 334 4.90 10.43 -5.54
C VAL A 334 4.53 11.43 -4.44
N PRO A 335 3.49 11.21 -3.63
CA PRO A 335 3.10 12.19 -2.64
C PRO A 335 4.07 12.17 -1.46
N VAL A 336 4.48 13.35 -0.99
CA VAL A 336 5.34 13.50 0.19
C VAL A 336 4.52 13.35 1.47
N ASN A 337 5.11 12.72 2.46
CA ASN A 337 4.51 12.45 3.78
C ASN A 337 3.14 11.77 3.69
N LYS A 338 2.92 10.96 2.65
CA LYS A 338 1.67 10.20 2.51
C LYS A 338 1.45 9.33 3.76
N PRO A 339 0.21 9.24 4.29
CA PRO A 339 -0.07 8.46 5.48
C PRO A 339 0.31 6.99 5.33
N VAL A 340 0.97 6.45 6.35
CA VAL A 340 1.10 5.02 6.58
C VAL A 340 0.51 4.71 7.94
N TYR A 341 -0.44 3.79 7.97
CA TYR A 341 -1.10 3.32 9.18
C TYR A 341 -0.45 2.04 9.67
N ILE A 342 -0.42 1.84 10.99
CA ILE A 342 -0.18 0.52 11.59
C ILE A 342 -1.49 0.10 12.26
N VAL A 343 -2.03 -1.03 11.80
CA VAL A 343 -3.34 -1.52 12.23
C VAL A 343 -3.18 -2.81 13.03
N THR A 344 -3.92 -2.91 14.12
CA THR A 344 -3.90 -4.10 15.00
C THR A 344 -4.94 -5.12 14.57
N PHE A 345 -4.50 -6.36 14.37
CA PHE A 345 -5.34 -7.53 14.18
C PHE A 345 -5.27 -8.45 15.40
N GLU A 346 -6.40 -8.70 16.05
CA GLU A 346 -6.49 -9.59 17.19
C GLU A 346 -7.85 -10.31 17.23
N LYS A 347 -7.86 -11.53 17.76
CA LYS A 347 -9.10 -12.33 17.92
C LYS A 347 -9.88 -12.50 16.61
N GLY A 348 -9.17 -12.62 15.50
CA GLY A 348 -9.75 -12.91 14.17
C GLY A 348 -10.34 -11.69 13.46
N ARG A 349 -9.98 -10.46 13.86
CA ARG A 349 -10.43 -9.24 13.17
C ARG A 349 -9.44 -8.08 13.34
N ALA A 350 -9.45 -7.16 12.38
CA ALA A 350 -8.85 -5.85 12.54
C ALA A 350 -9.62 -5.03 13.60
N THR A 351 -8.91 -4.19 14.34
CA THR A 351 -9.49 -3.37 15.40
C THR A 351 -9.03 -1.92 15.28
N ALA A 352 -9.84 -0.99 15.79
CA ALA A 352 -9.44 0.42 15.93
C ALA A 352 -8.47 0.64 17.12
N LYS A 353 -8.18 -0.41 17.90
CA LYS A 353 -7.43 -0.29 19.15
C LYS A 353 -5.93 -0.20 18.84
N ASP A 354 -5.28 0.78 19.46
CA ASP A 354 -3.83 1.01 19.35
C ASP A 354 -3.33 1.24 17.92
N ASN A 355 -4.24 1.57 16.98
CA ASN A 355 -3.87 2.01 15.65
C ASN A 355 -3.11 3.33 15.73
N LEU A 356 -2.24 3.53 14.76
CA LEU A 356 -1.43 4.74 14.66
C LEU A 356 -1.22 5.11 13.19
N VAL A 357 -0.91 6.37 12.95
CA VAL A 357 -0.63 6.88 11.60
C VAL A 357 0.61 7.77 11.63
N CYS A 358 1.42 7.67 10.59
CA CYS A 358 2.49 8.61 10.32
C CYS A 358 2.28 9.23 8.95
N GLY A 359 1.85 10.50 8.91
CA GLY A 359 1.57 11.25 7.70
C GLY A 359 2.00 12.72 7.76
N GLY A 360 1.39 13.53 6.91
CA GLY A 360 1.67 14.96 6.77
C GLY A 360 1.08 15.79 7.91
N PRO A 361 1.18 17.13 7.83
CA PRO A 361 0.69 18.03 8.87
C PRO A 361 -0.80 17.85 9.22
N ALA A 362 -1.67 17.57 8.24
CA ALA A 362 -3.09 17.32 8.51
C ALA A 362 -3.30 16.04 9.35
N ASP A 363 -2.52 14.99 9.08
CA ASP A 363 -2.54 13.77 9.90
C ASP A 363 -2.01 14.03 11.31
N ARG A 364 -1.15 15.03 11.54
CA ARG A 364 -0.63 15.36 12.89
C ARG A 364 -1.69 15.87 13.85
N GLU A 365 -2.83 16.30 13.33
CA GLU A 365 -4.00 16.67 14.13
C GLU A 365 -4.84 15.44 14.54
N SER A 366 -4.59 14.28 13.92
CA SER A 366 -5.19 13.01 14.32
C SER A 366 -4.64 12.53 15.66
N THR A 367 -5.53 12.01 16.51
CA THR A 367 -5.16 11.33 17.77
C THR A 367 -4.33 10.06 17.53
N LEU A 368 -4.34 9.53 16.30
CA LEU A 368 -3.56 8.39 15.87
C LEU A 368 -2.08 8.74 15.64
N THR A 369 -1.74 10.02 15.40
CA THR A 369 -0.37 10.42 15.10
C THR A 369 0.51 10.44 16.33
N LYS A 370 1.77 10.03 16.17
CA LYS A 370 2.76 10.00 17.26
C LYS A 370 3.93 10.96 17.00
N PRO A 371 4.52 11.56 18.05
CA PRO A 371 5.62 12.53 17.88
C PRO A 371 6.89 11.95 17.25
N TRP A 372 7.09 10.63 17.32
CA TRP A 372 8.24 9.94 16.73
C TRP A 372 8.07 9.61 15.25
N CYS A 373 6.90 9.93 14.65
CA CYS A 373 6.63 9.62 13.26
C CYS A 373 7.67 10.28 12.33
N PRO A 374 8.30 9.51 11.42
CA PRO A 374 9.24 10.06 10.47
C PRO A 374 8.52 10.99 9.46
N ILE A 375 9.28 11.89 8.88
CA ILE A 375 8.90 12.68 7.70
C ILE A 375 9.78 12.29 6.53
N ASP A 376 9.25 12.48 5.33
CA ASP A 376 10.04 12.34 4.11
C ASP A 376 11.09 13.47 4.08
N GLN A 377 12.30 13.12 3.65
CA GLN A 377 13.43 14.05 3.56
C GLN A 377 13.49 14.77 2.23
#